data_AF-A0A4Y9MR01-F1
#
_entry.id   AF-A0A4Y9MR01-F1
#
_cell.length_a   1.000
_cell.length_b   1.000
_cell.length_c   1.000
_cell.angle_alpha   90.00
_cell.angle_beta   90.00
_cell.angle_gamma   90.00
#
_symmetry.space_group_name_H-M   'P 1'
#
loop_
_entity.id
_entity.type
_entity.pdbx_description
1 polymer ?
#
loop_
_entity_poly.entity_id
_entity_poly.type
_entity_poly.pdbx_seq_one_letter_code
_entity_poly.pdbx_strand_id
1 'polypeptide(L)'
;MDEAFASRCAACHDSGQGRLRTARNRWSQGEVAAIVADVLTQFARECGDAALARVVGGIADRLRAPVRVAVSGRPGVGRGTLAAALPGARFRITDRAADVGVLVTAETVKPEDRAVVDAWRDAGVPVLVVLNKADVAGADDRQVRRCAQVAAAPVLPAVALLADVTLDDALPPRIPSPVDQAVTRIVQ
;
A
#
# COMPACT_ATOMS: atom_id res chain seq x y z
N MET A 1 -21.90 5.88 28.42
CA MET A 1 -22.44 6.20 27.08
C MET A 1 -23.37 7.37 27.30
N ASP A 2 -22.95 8.55 26.86
CA ASP A 2 -23.43 9.85 27.37
C ASP A 2 -24.56 10.39 26.49
N GLU A 3 -25.72 10.75 27.07
CA GLU A 3 -26.90 11.28 26.36
C GLU A 3 -26.58 12.54 25.54
N ALA A 4 -25.55 13.29 25.95
CA ALA A 4 -25.04 14.44 25.21
C ALA A 4 -24.41 14.07 23.85
N PHE A 5 -23.88 12.85 23.70
CA PHE A 5 -23.34 12.36 22.42
C PHE A 5 -24.46 12.04 21.43
N ALA A 6 -25.56 11.42 21.90
CA ALA A 6 -26.71 11.07 21.07
C ALA A 6 -27.44 12.31 20.55
N SER A 7 -27.64 13.32 21.40
CA SER A 7 -28.31 14.58 21.03
C SER A 7 -27.54 15.37 19.96
N ARG A 8 -26.21 15.41 20.04
CA ARG A 8 -25.36 16.11 19.04
C ARG A 8 -25.30 15.38 17.70
N CYS A 9 -25.29 14.05 17.69
CA CYS A 9 -25.42 13.26 16.46
C CYS A 9 -26.77 13.51 15.75
N ALA A 10 -27.86 13.62 16.51
CA ALA A 10 -29.20 13.88 15.94
C ALA A 10 -29.29 15.26 15.27
N ALA A 11 -28.71 16.30 15.88
CA ALA A 11 -28.68 17.65 15.28
C ALA A 11 -27.82 17.72 14.01
N CYS A 12 -26.77 16.90 13.91
CA CYS A 12 -25.93 16.80 12.71
C CYS A 12 -26.63 16.03 11.57
N HIS A 13 -27.54 15.10 11.88
CA HIS A 13 -28.27 14.32 10.89
C HIS A 13 -29.29 15.16 10.10
N ASP A 14 -29.87 16.19 10.70
CA ASP A 14 -30.88 17.06 10.07
C ASP A 14 -30.29 18.11 9.10
N SER A 15 -28.99 18.39 9.18
CA SER A 15 -28.30 19.38 8.31
C SER A 15 -27.71 18.77 7.03
N GLY A 16 -27.81 17.45 6.84
CA GLY A 16 -27.13 16.67 5.79
C GLY A 16 -27.62 16.82 4.33
N GLN A 17 -28.22 17.95 3.92
CA GLN A 17 -28.61 18.18 2.51
C GLN A 17 -27.48 18.73 1.61
N GLY A 18 -26.22 18.36 1.90
CA GLY A 18 -25.11 18.60 0.98
C GLY A 18 -25.17 17.63 -0.19
N ARG A 19 -25.68 18.08 -1.34
CA ARG A 19 -25.76 17.31 -2.60
C ARG A 19 -24.39 16.74 -2.99
N LEU A 20 -24.14 15.48 -2.63
CA LEU A 20 -23.09 14.68 -3.25
C LEU A 20 -23.52 14.36 -4.68
N ARG A 21 -23.10 15.23 -5.62
CA ARG A 21 -23.18 14.93 -7.06
C ARG A 21 -22.31 13.70 -7.33
N THR A 22 -22.94 12.55 -7.41
CA THR A 22 -22.30 11.28 -7.83
C THR A 22 -22.10 11.28 -9.34
N ALA A 23 -21.12 12.05 -9.80
CA ALA A 23 -20.50 11.76 -11.08
C ALA A 23 -19.74 10.42 -10.92
N ARG A 24 -20.02 9.46 -11.81
CA ARG A 24 -19.34 8.16 -11.89
C ARG A 24 -17.87 8.40 -12.26
N ASN A 25 -17.03 8.71 -11.28
CA ASN A 25 -15.62 8.95 -11.52
C ASN A 25 -14.83 7.71 -11.12
N ARG A 26 -13.83 7.37 -11.93
CA ARG A 26 -12.93 6.23 -11.74
C ARG A 26 -11.78 6.71 -10.84
N TRP A 27 -12.06 6.97 -9.57
CA TRP A 27 -11.08 7.48 -8.60
C TRP A 27 -9.98 6.43 -8.37
N SER A 28 -8.72 6.86 -8.27
CA SER A 28 -7.64 6.02 -7.78
C SER A 28 -7.77 5.85 -6.25
N GLN A 29 -7.37 4.70 -5.71
CA GLN A 29 -7.61 4.35 -4.30
C GLN A 29 -7.11 5.38 -3.26
N GLY A 30 -6.04 6.12 -3.52
CA GLY A 30 -5.55 7.15 -2.60
C GLY A 30 -6.22 8.52 -2.74
N GLU A 31 -6.95 8.76 -3.82
CA GLU A 31 -7.88 9.91 -3.85
C GLU A 31 -9.06 9.64 -2.92
N VAL A 32 -9.52 8.39 -2.83
CA VAL A 32 -10.59 7.99 -1.88
C VAL A 32 -10.12 8.15 -0.43
N ALA A 33 -8.91 7.73 -0.10
CA ALA A 33 -8.36 7.89 1.26
C ALA A 33 -8.25 9.36 1.68
N ALA A 34 -7.82 10.25 0.77
CA ALA A 34 -7.77 11.68 1.02
C ALA A 34 -9.18 12.27 1.24
N ILE A 35 -10.14 11.89 0.41
CA ILE A 35 -11.54 12.33 0.54
C ILE A 35 -12.14 11.88 1.87
N VAL A 36 -11.95 10.62 2.25
CA VAL A 36 -12.44 10.11 3.54
C VAL A 36 -11.78 10.84 4.70
N ALA A 37 -10.46 11.05 4.65
CA ALA A 37 -9.75 11.79 5.68
C ALA A 37 -10.23 13.25 5.78
N ASP A 38 -10.54 13.90 4.67
CA ASP A 38 -11.08 15.26 4.63
C ASP A 38 -12.51 15.33 5.19
N VAL A 39 -13.39 14.40 4.79
CA VAL A 39 -14.76 14.29 5.30
C VAL A 39 -14.76 14.03 6.81
N LEU A 40 -13.92 13.12 7.30
CA LEU A 40 -13.79 12.86 8.73
C LEU A 40 -13.28 14.10 9.48
N THR A 41 -12.28 14.79 8.94
CA THR A 41 -11.74 16.03 9.54
C THR A 41 -12.82 17.12 9.59
N GLN A 42 -13.63 17.26 8.54
CA GLN A 42 -14.74 18.20 8.49
C GLN A 42 -15.82 17.85 9.52
N PHE A 43 -16.25 16.60 9.56
CA PHE A 43 -17.24 16.12 10.54
C PHE A 43 -16.79 16.39 11.99
N ALA A 44 -15.53 16.11 12.30
CA ALA A 44 -14.99 16.34 13.63
C ALA A 44 -14.95 17.83 14.01
N ARG A 45 -14.73 18.73 13.05
CA ARG A 45 -14.81 20.19 13.26
C ARG A 45 -16.24 20.63 13.54
N GLU A 46 -17.20 20.10 12.78
CA GLU A 46 -18.62 20.44 12.90
C GLU A 46 -19.21 19.98 14.26
N CYS A 47 -18.73 18.86 14.81
CA CYS A 47 -19.17 18.38 16.13
C CYS A 47 -18.65 19.23 17.32
N GLY A 48 -17.56 19.98 17.16
CA GLY A 48 -16.97 20.83 18.22
C GLY A 48 -16.40 20.07 19.43
N ASP A 49 -16.33 18.74 19.40
CA ASP A 49 -15.81 17.91 20.50
C ASP A 49 -14.30 17.68 20.34
N ALA A 50 -13.51 18.23 21.27
CA ALA A 50 -12.05 18.15 21.22
C ALA A 50 -11.50 16.73 21.38
N ALA A 51 -12.22 15.83 22.06
CA ALA A 51 -11.81 14.43 22.17
C ALA A 51 -12.06 13.69 20.86
N LEU A 52 -13.21 13.92 20.22
CA LEU A 52 -13.52 13.39 18.90
C LEU A 52 -12.55 13.92 17.84
N ALA A 53 -12.25 15.22 17.85
CA ALA A 53 -11.29 15.84 16.93
C ALA A 53 -9.90 15.22 17.01
N ARG A 54 -9.44 14.84 18.21
CA ARG A 54 -8.15 14.17 18.40
C ARG A 54 -8.13 12.76 17.83
N VAL A 55 -9.19 11.98 18.11
CA VAL A 55 -9.30 10.60 17.60
C VAL A 55 -9.41 10.61 16.08
N VAL A 56 -10.28 11.45 15.54
CA VAL A 56 -10.48 11.57 14.09
C VAL A 56 -9.25 12.14 13.39
N GLY A 57 -8.57 13.12 13.98
CA GLY A 57 -7.29 13.62 13.48
C GLY A 57 -6.25 12.49 13.38
N GLY A 58 -6.12 11.66 14.41
CA GLY A 58 -5.22 10.50 14.38
C GLY A 58 -5.59 9.46 13.32
N ILE A 59 -6.88 9.22 13.07
CA ILE A 59 -7.34 8.34 11.99
C ILE A 59 -7.02 8.96 10.62
N ALA A 60 -7.31 10.25 10.44
CA ALA A 60 -7.09 10.96 9.19
C ALA A 60 -5.59 11.07 8.85
N ASP A 61 -4.73 11.28 9.84
CA ASP A 61 -3.27 11.24 9.69
C ASP A 61 -2.80 9.85 9.27
N ARG A 62 -3.38 8.79 9.86
CA ARG A 62 -3.04 7.41 9.52
C ARG A 62 -3.53 7.02 8.11
N LEU A 63 -4.65 7.55 7.66
CA LEU A 63 -5.16 7.39 6.30
C LEU A 63 -4.30 8.13 5.26
N ARG A 64 -3.65 9.23 5.65
CA ARG A 64 -2.75 10.02 4.78
C ARG A 64 -1.29 9.56 4.86
N ALA A 65 -0.93 8.79 5.87
CA ALA A 65 0.43 8.31 6.05
C ALA A 65 0.84 7.36 4.92
N PRO A 66 2.05 7.51 4.34
CA PRO A 66 2.58 6.54 3.39
C PRO A 66 2.69 5.15 4.03
N VAL A 67 2.33 4.11 3.27
CA VAL A 67 2.52 2.71 3.68
C VAL A 67 4.02 2.44 3.83
N ARG A 68 4.42 1.87 4.98
CA ARG A 68 5.82 1.57 5.28
C ARG A 68 6.19 0.19 4.73
N VAL A 69 7.19 0.14 3.87
CA VAL A 69 7.60 -1.08 3.16
C VAL A 69 9.03 -1.45 3.55
N ALA A 70 9.25 -2.68 4.06
CA ALA A 70 10.58 -3.23 4.24
C ALA A 70 10.97 -4.04 3.01
N VAL A 71 12.16 -3.81 2.44
CA VAL A 71 12.64 -4.52 1.24
C VAL A 71 13.86 -5.37 1.59
N SER A 72 13.72 -6.69 1.41
CA SER A 72 14.79 -7.67 1.64
C SER A 72 15.09 -8.45 0.37
N GLY A 73 16.22 -9.14 0.34
CA GLY A 73 16.64 -9.95 -0.80
C GLY A 73 18.15 -10.15 -0.82
N ARG A 74 18.58 -11.23 -1.46
CA ARG A 74 20.00 -11.60 -1.58
C ARG A 74 20.80 -10.55 -2.38
N PRO A 75 22.13 -10.45 -2.19
CA PRO A 75 22.97 -9.60 -3.04
C PRO A 75 22.79 -9.94 -4.53
N GLY A 76 22.70 -8.92 -5.38
CA GLY A 76 22.61 -9.09 -6.84
C GLY A 76 21.20 -9.38 -7.42
N VAL A 77 20.17 -9.56 -6.58
CA VAL A 77 18.78 -9.79 -7.06
C VAL A 77 18.04 -8.52 -7.48
N GLY A 78 18.67 -7.34 -7.33
CA GLY A 78 18.05 -6.04 -7.62
C GLY A 78 17.23 -5.44 -6.47
N ARG A 79 17.49 -5.87 -5.22
CA ARG A 79 16.90 -5.29 -4.00
C ARG A 79 17.03 -3.77 -3.94
N GLY A 80 18.25 -3.25 -4.16
CA GLY A 80 18.52 -1.80 -4.11
C GLY A 80 17.77 -1.02 -5.18
N THR A 81 17.71 -1.57 -6.40
CA THR A 81 16.95 -0.98 -7.51
C THR A 81 15.46 -0.92 -7.19
N LEU A 82 14.88 -2.01 -6.69
CA LEU A 82 13.46 -2.01 -6.33
C LEU A 82 13.16 -1.05 -5.17
N ALA A 83 14.01 -1.03 -4.15
CA ALA A 83 13.90 -0.09 -3.03
C ALA A 83 14.07 1.38 -3.44
N ALA A 84 14.81 1.66 -4.51
CA ALA A 84 14.96 3.01 -5.06
C ALA A 84 13.76 3.43 -5.93
N ALA A 85 13.08 2.48 -6.59
CA ALA A 85 11.95 2.74 -7.49
C ALA A 85 10.57 2.76 -6.81
N LEU A 86 10.45 2.13 -5.64
CA LEU A 86 9.23 2.08 -4.82
C LEU A 86 8.81 3.41 -4.17
N PRO A 87 9.72 4.27 -3.67
CA PRO A 87 9.37 5.55 -3.07
C PRO A 87 8.49 6.41 -3.99
N GLY A 88 7.43 6.98 -3.42
CA GLY A 88 6.47 7.84 -4.12
C GLY A 88 5.44 8.39 -3.14
N ALA A 89 4.37 9.03 -3.63
CA ALA A 89 3.36 9.64 -2.75
C ALA A 89 2.67 8.66 -1.77
N ARG A 90 2.76 7.33 -1.99
CA ARG A 90 2.08 6.31 -1.17
C ARG A 90 2.98 5.35 -0.41
N PHE A 91 4.27 5.23 -0.74
CA PHE A 91 5.15 4.25 -0.12
C PHE A 91 6.38 4.92 0.49
N ARG A 92 6.74 4.46 1.69
CA ARG A 92 7.97 4.83 2.39
C ARG A 92 8.78 3.57 2.67
N ILE A 93 10.01 3.50 2.17
CA ILE A 93 10.91 2.40 2.51
C ILE A 93 11.41 2.56 3.95
N THR A 94 11.36 1.49 4.73
CA THR A 94 11.80 1.45 6.12
C THR A 94 12.59 0.18 6.43
N ASP A 95 13.50 0.25 7.40
CA ASP A 95 14.20 -0.89 7.98
C ASP A 95 13.48 -1.44 9.23
N ARG A 96 12.52 -0.69 9.78
CA ARG A 96 11.81 -1.03 11.04
C ARG A 96 10.30 -0.82 10.94
N ALA A 97 9.56 -1.63 11.68
CA ALA A 97 8.10 -1.52 11.84
C ALA A 97 7.38 -1.31 10.50
N ALA A 98 7.62 -2.20 9.54
CA ALA A 98 6.98 -2.14 8.23
C ALA A 98 5.53 -2.63 8.31
N ASP A 99 4.68 -2.03 7.48
CA ASP A 99 3.31 -2.49 7.26
C ASP A 99 3.28 -3.68 6.27
N VAL A 100 4.28 -3.78 5.38
CA VAL A 100 4.47 -4.89 4.41
C VAL A 100 5.95 -5.21 4.24
N GLY A 101 6.27 -6.50 4.16
CA GLY A 101 7.57 -7.00 3.73
C GLY A 101 7.58 -7.32 2.23
N VAL A 102 8.60 -6.86 1.50
CA VAL A 102 8.84 -7.19 0.09
C VAL A 102 10.14 -7.97 -0.01
N LEU A 103 10.04 -9.25 -0.36
CA LEU A 103 11.20 -10.10 -0.62
C LEU A 103 11.49 -10.11 -2.12
N VAL A 104 12.70 -9.70 -2.51
CA VAL A 104 13.16 -9.69 -3.89
C VAL A 104 14.00 -10.93 -4.19
N THR A 105 13.62 -11.68 -5.21
CA THR A 105 14.41 -12.79 -5.77
C THR A 105 14.43 -12.71 -7.29
N ALA A 106 15.42 -13.31 -7.97
CA ALA A 106 15.57 -13.19 -9.41
C ALA A 106 15.02 -14.39 -10.22
N GLU A 107 15.13 -15.59 -9.67
CA GLU A 107 14.86 -16.83 -10.42
C GLU A 107 14.04 -17.81 -9.59
N THR A 108 14.48 -18.05 -8.36
CA THR A 108 13.86 -19.02 -7.47
C THR A 108 13.94 -18.55 -6.03
N VAL A 109 12.97 -18.97 -5.23
CA VAL A 109 12.98 -18.78 -3.78
C VAL A 109 13.94 -19.79 -3.18
N LYS A 110 15.03 -19.31 -2.58
CA LYS A 110 16.00 -20.16 -1.87
C LYS A 110 15.62 -20.35 -0.40
N PRO A 111 16.22 -21.31 0.32
CA PRO A 111 15.94 -21.52 1.75
C PRO A 111 16.14 -20.27 2.61
N GLU A 112 17.15 -19.46 2.30
CA GLU A 112 17.43 -18.21 3.00
C GLU A 112 16.35 -17.15 2.73
N ASP A 113 15.81 -17.14 1.49
CA ASP A 113 14.70 -16.26 1.14
C ASP A 113 13.45 -16.66 1.94
N ARG A 114 13.19 -17.96 2.08
CA ARG A 114 12.06 -18.48 2.88
C ARG A 114 12.21 -18.13 4.36
N ALA A 115 13.40 -18.21 4.94
CA ALA A 115 13.63 -17.83 6.33
C ALA A 115 13.25 -16.36 6.60
N VAL A 116 13.48 -15.46 5.63
CA VAL A 116 13.03 -14.06 5.72
C VAL A 116 11.50 -13.95 5.68
N VAL A 117 10.84 -14.71 4.80
CA VAL A 117 9.37 -14.73 4.72
C VAL A 117 8.75 -15.24 6.02
N ASP A 118 9.28 -16.33 6.56
CA ASP A 118 8.79 -16.94 7.79
C ASP A 118 8.99 -15.98 8.97
N ALA A 119 10.15 -15.32 9.08
CA ALA A 119 10.40 -14.31 10.11
C ALA A 119 9.42 -13.12 10.07
N TRP A 120 9.06 -12.63 8.88
CA TRP A 120 8.04 -11.58 8.76
C TRP A 120 6.63 -12.08 9.08
N ARG A 121 6.29 -13.30 8.66
CA ARG A 121 5.00 -13.92 8.98
C ARG A 121 4.84 -14.11 10.49
N ASP A 122 5.88 -14.58 11.18
CA ASP A 122 5.90 -14.74 12.64
C ASP A 122 5.76 -13.39 13.36
N ALA A 123 6.25 -12.32 12.76
CA ALA A 123 6.07 -10.94 13.23
C ALA A 123 4.71 -10.33 12.86
N GLY A 124 3.82 -11.07 12.20
CA GLY A 124 2.51 -10.59 11.74
C GLY A 124 2.58 -9.60 10.58
N VAL A 125 3.72 -9.49 9.89
CA VAL A 125 3.91 -8.61 8.75
C VAL A 125 3.57 -9.37 7.46
N PRO A 126 2.59 -8.93 6.67
CA PRO A 126 2.26 -9.58 5.42
C PRO A 126 3.40 -9.41 4.40
N VAL A 127 3.61 -10.43 3.57
CA VAL A 127 4.78 -10.52 2.67
C VAL A 127 4.36 -10.63 1.21
N LEU A 128 5.00 -9.83 0.35
CA LEU A 128 4.99 -9.97 -1.11
C LEU A 128 6.36 -10.44 -1.59
N VAL A 129 6.38 -11.46 -2.44
CA VAL A 129 7.61 -11.88 -3.13
C VAL A 129 7.62 -11.27 -4.53
N VAL A 130 8.74 -10.67 -4.90
CA VAL A 130 8.97 -10.10 -6.23
C VAL A 130 10.02 -10.95 -6.94
N LEU A 131 9.60 -11.63 -8.01
CA LEU A 131 10.46 -12.26 -9.00
C LEU A 131 10.99 -11.18 -9.95
N ASN A 132 12.05 -10.50 -9.51
CA ASN A 132 12.73 -9.48 -10.27
C ASN A 132 13.53 -10.06 -11.44
N LYS A 133 13.84 -9.23 -12.44
CA LYS A 133 14.51 -9.62 -13.68
C LYS A 133 13.68 -10.58 -14.54
N ALA A 134 12.36 -10.39 -14.55
CA ALA A 134 11.45 -11.20 -15.36
C ALA A 134 11.79 -11.18 -16.86
N ASP A 135 12.46 -10.12 -17.34
CA ASP A 135 13.00 -9.95 -18.68
C ASP A 135 14.13 -10.92 -19.03
N VAL A 136 14.99 -11.25 -18.06
CA VAL A 136 16.13 -12.15 -18.26
C VAL A 136 15.79 -13.58 -17.83
N ALA A 137 15.07 -13.74 -16.72
CA ALA A 137 14.73 -15.04 -16.15
C ALA A 137 13.56 -15.72 -16.89
N GLY A 138 12.80 -14.98 -17.72
CA GLY A 138 11.63 -15.49 -18.41
C GLY A 138 10.54 -15.91 -17.42
N ALA A 139 10.14 -15.01 -16.52
CA ALA A 139 9.17 -15.32 -15.48
C ALA A 139 7.79 -15.65 -16.07
N ASP A 140 7.54 -16.94 -16.27
CA ASP A 140 6.27 -17.47 -16.72
C ASP A 140 5.33 -17.82 -15.55
N ASP A 141 4.07 -18.09 -15.85
CA ASP A 141 3.07 -18.47 -14.85
C ASP A 141 3.47 -19.69 -14.02
N ARG A 142 4.25 -20.61 -14.58
CA ARG A 142 4.68 -21.82 -13.88
C ARG A 142 5.75 -21.48 -12.83
N GLN A 143 6.68 -20.60 -13.15
CA GLN A 143 7.71 -20.11 -12.25
C GLN A 143 7.10 -19.28 -11.11
N VAL A 144 6.14 -18.40 -11.43
CA VAL A 144 5.39 -17.63 -10.43
C VAL A 144 4.66 -18.57 -9.47
N ARG A 145 3.89 -19.55 -9.99
CA ARG A 145 3.19 -20.54 -9.15
C ARG A 145 4.14 -21.36 -8.27
N ARG A 146 5.26 -21.82 -8.83
CA ARG A 146 6.26 -22.59 -8.08
C ARG A 146 6.85 -21.75 -6.94
N CYS A 147 7.23 -20.51 -7.22
CA CYS A 147 7.76 -19.61 -6.20
C CYS A 147 6.71 -19.31 -5.12
N ALA A 148 5.44 -19.16 -5.50
CA ALA A 148 4.35 -18.89 -4.56
C ALA A 148 4.12 -20.07 -3.62
N GLN A 149 4.18 -21.30 -4.15
CA GLN A 149 4.11 -22.52 -3.35
C GLN A 149 5.29 -22.63 -2.37
N VAL A 150 6.52 -22.35 -2.83
CA VAL A 150 7.72 -22.47 -1.99
C VAL A 150 7.78 -21.39 -0.91
N ALA A 151 7.40 -20.15 -1.23
CA ALA A 151 7.38 -19.04 -0.28
C ALA A 151 6.13 -19.04 0.62
N ALA A 152 5.07 -19.74 0.23
CA ALA A 152 3.73 -19.62 0.83
C ALA A 152 3.29 -18.14 0.95
N ALA A 153 3.55 -17.37 -0.11
CA ALA A 153 3.27 -15.93 -0.19
C ALA A 153 2.91 -15.54 -1.64
N PRO A 154 2.14 -14.45 -1.85
CA PRO A 154 1.90 -13.90 -3.17
C PRO A 154 3.22 -13.59 -3.90
N VAL A 155 3.29 -13.91 -5.18
CA VAL A 155 4.47 -13.66 -6.03
C VAL A 155 4.09 -12.80 -7.22
N LEU A 156 4.90 -11.79 -7.53
CA LEU A 156 4.80 -11.01 -8.75
C LEU A 156 6.09 -11.01 -9.56
N PRO A 157 6.02 -11.21 -10.89
CA PRO A 157 7.14 -10.90 -11.76
C PRO A 157 7.31 -9.37 -11.84
N ALA A 158 8.56 -8.92 -11.86
CA ALA A 158 8.91 -7.52 -12.06
C ALA A 158 10.22 -7.36 -12.83
N VAL A 159 10.38 -6.18 -13.43
CA VAL A 159 11.65 -5.68 -13.94
C VAL A 159 11.91 -4.38 -13.21
N ALA A 160 12.67 -4.43 -12.11
CA ALA A 160 12.86 -3.28 -11.24
C ALA A 160 13.47 -2.07 -11.97
N LEU A 161 14.27 -2.30 -13.01
CA LEU A 161 14.83 -1.23 -13.85
C LEU A 161 13.76 -0.46 -14.64
N LEU A 162 12.58 -1.06 -14.88
CA LEU A 162 11.47 -0.40 -15.55
C LEU A 162 10.50 0.28 -14.56
N ALA A 163 10.67 0.09 -13.25
CA ALA A 163 9.76 0.65 -12.25
C ALA A 163 9.94 2.16 -12.05
N ASP A 164 11.07 2.73 -12.47
CA ASP A 164 11.40 4.15 -12.37
C ASP A 164 11.55 4.85 -13.73
N VAL A 165 11.22 4.15 -14.83
CA VAL A 165 11.29 4.76 -16.16
C VAL A 165 10.09 5.68 -16.35
N THR A 166 10.33 6.99 -16.41
CA THR A 166 9.39 7.96 -16.96
C THR A 166 9.48 7.90 -18.49
N LEU A 167 8.41 7.43 -19.14
CA LEU A 167 8.27 7.60 -20.59
C LEU A 167 7.90 9.07 -20.84
N ASP A 168 8.61 9.75 -21.73
CA ASP A 168 8.33 11.15 -22.11
C ASP A 168 6.87 11.34 -22.56
N ASP A 169 6.38 12.58 -22.46
CA ASP A 169 4.99 13.07 -22.56
C ASP A 169 4.19 12.72 -23.84
N ALA A 170 4.70 11.85 -24.71
CA ALA A 170 3.92 11.19 -25.76
C ALA A 170 3.15 9.95 -25.25
N LEU A 171 3.34 9.53 -23.99
CA LEU A 171 2.58 8.46 -23.33
C LEU A 171 2.04 8.89 -21.95
N PRO A 172 0.87 8.35 -21.53
CA PRO A 172 0.15 8.75 -20.31
C PRO A 172 0.96 8.57 -19.01
N PRO A 173 0.52 9.20 -17.88
CA PRO A 173 1.24 9.22 -16.60
C PRO A 173 1.65 7.82 -16.12
N ARG A 174 2.75 7.77 -15.34
CA ARG A 174 3.34 6.58 -14.69
C ARG A 174 2.29 5.51 -14.40
N ILE A 175 2.28 4.45 -15.20
CA ILE A 175 1.43 3.29 -14.94
C ILE A 175 1.91 2.69 -13.61
N PRO A 176 1.06 2.57 -12.58
CA PRO A 176 1.46 1.96 -11.31
C PRO A 176 2.03 0.58 -11.60
N SER A 177 3.24 0.31 -11.11
CA SER A 177 3.88 -0.97 -11.35
C SER A 177 3.00 -2.09 -10.78
N PRO A 178 3.04 -3.32 -11.34
CA PRO A 178 2.33 -4.46 -10.76
C PRO A 178 2.64 -4.64 -9.26
N VAL A 179 3.86 -4.27 -8.86
CA VAL A 179 4.31 -4.26 -7.45
C VAL A 179 3.52 -3.26 -6.62
N ASP A 180 3.32 -2.03 -7.08
CA ASP A 180 2.54 -1.00 -6.37
C ASP A 180 1.10 -1.45 -6.13
N GLN A 181 0.48 -2.08 -7.14
CA GLN A 181 -0.89 -2.58 -7.05
C GLN A 181 -1.02 -3.75 -6.07
N ALA A 182 -0.07 -4.68 -6.04
CA ALA A 182 -0.13 -5.80 -5.11
C ALA A 182 0.23 -5.40 -3.69
N VAL A 183 1.21 -4.51 -3.48
CA VAL A 183 1.48 -3.96 -2.14
C VAL A 183 0.22 -3.28 -1.62
N THR A 184 -0.50 -2.51 -2.45
CA THR A 184 -1.78 -1.89 -2.06
C THR A 184 -2.83 -2.94 -1.66
N ARG A 185 -2.98 -4.03 -2.42
CA ARG A 185 -3.93 -5.11 -2.09
C ARG A 185 -3.57 -5.92 -0.86
N ILE A 186 -2.29 -5.98 -0.49
CA ILE A 186 -1.83 -6.75 0.67
C ILE A 186 -2.03 -5.96 1.98
N VAL A 187 -2.10 -4.62 1.90
CA VAL A 187 -2.33 -3.73 3.05
C VAL A 187 -3.81 -3.56 3.40
N GLN A 188 -4.72 -3.83 2.44
CA GLN A 188 -6.17 -3.64 2.56
C GLN A 188 -6.88 -4.96 2.89
#